data_AF-A0A7N2N3M5-F1
#
_entry.id   AF-A0A7N2N3M5-F1
#
_cell.length_a   1.000
_cell.length_b   1.000
_cell.length_c   1.000
_cell.angle_alpha   90.00
_cell.angle_beta   90.00
_cell.angle_gamma   90.00
#
_symmetry.space_group_name_H-M   'P 1'
#
loop_
_entity.id
_entity.type
_entity.pdbx_description
1 polymer ?
#
loop_
_entity_poly.entity_id
_entity_poly.type
_entity_poly.pdbx_seq_one_letter_code
_entity_poly.pdbx_strand_id
1 'polypeptide(L)'
;MFGFLSSRQLLFVTNRRRTQLGLLQKNAFFIIQSFTSVGCLSESEFENEPERNHFTVSYLVKSCGLSSKSALLASNKVHFQNPDRPDSVLSLLKENGFDNTQITKIIRSRPTLLLADPENTLLPKIQFFRSIGVSGSDLPRILTISPDLLRRSLTNHLIPCYDFLKSVLLENEKVITTMKRSQRAFLCDVTNVMAPNVALLRELGAPQSAISLLVTHSPSMAFITHAKFVKAVQEVKELGFDPSKALFVQAIQAVLKLKKPMWESKFEIFRRWGWSEADTLLAFKKHPICMLLSEEKITKAMEFLVSKLGFSSKSIAKNPVVLNLSLEKRIIPRCSVVQILLAKDLVKNDLSLATFLLPTEKYFLEKFVIRFQDNVPQLLSVYQNKMELLDVEIQSEKALGKVIPTRHGLSGEQLPLQQKQWRIGHELLPTEKRFLEKFVIRFQDDVPQLLSVYQNKMDLSDVQFQSEEVGETELL
;
A
#
# COMPACT_ATOMS: atom_id res chain seq x y z
N MET A 1 26.92 61.25 -12.85
CA MET A 1 27.76 62.03 -13.77
C MET A 1 29.07 61.26 -13.90
N PHE A 2 29.33 60.66 -15.09
CA PHE A 2 30.58 60.10 -15.68
C PHE A 2 31.60 59.36 -14.78
N GLY A 3 32.21 58.22 -15.12
CA GLY A 3 32.59 57.64 -16.42
C GLY A 3 34.05 57.14 -16.35
N PHE A 4 34.44 56.25 -17.27
CA PHE A 4 35.76 55.59 -17.49
C PHE A 4 35.97 54.23 -16.78
N LEU A 5 35.87 53.06 -17.42
CA LEU A 5 36.57 52.48 -18.60
C LEU A 5 38.04 52.12 -18.35
N SER A 6 38.33 50.81 -18.29
CA SER A 6 39.39 50.23 -19.12
C SER A 6 39.10 48.78 -19.46
N SER A 7 38.92 48.54 -20.76
CA SER A 7 38.71 47.27 -21.44
C SER A 7 40.02 46.49 -21.60
N ARG A 8 39.93 45.16 -21.70
CA ARG A 8 40.69 44.41 -22.71
C ARG A 8 39.88 43.22 -23.23
N GLN A 9 39.78 43.19 -24.56
CA GLN A 9 39.03 42.29 -25.43
C GLN A 9 39.78 40.97 -25.66
N LEU A 10 39.05 39.91 -26.04
CA LEU A 10 39.08 39.26 -27.37
C LEU A 10 38.00 38.15 -27.41
N LEU A 11 36.92 38.33 -28.19
CA LEU A 11 36.66 37.85 -29.57
C LEU A 11 35.72 36.63 -29.65
N PHE A 12 34.49 36.96 -30.08
CA PHE A 12 33.38 36.22 -30.69
C PHE A 12 33.60 34.81 -31.27
N VAL A 13 32.60 33.92 -31.11
CA VAL A 13 31.71 33.45 -32.21
C VAL A 13 30.32 33.09 -31.66
N THR A 14 29.29 33.71 -32.22
CA THR A 14 27.87 33.40 -32.02
C THR A 14 27.43 32.25 -32.94
N ASN A 15 26.74 31.23 -32.40
CA ASN A 15 25.89 30.38 -33.23
C ASN A 15 24.55 30.10 -32.52
N ARG A 16 23.55 30.94 -32.80
CA ARG A 16 22.14 30.69 -32.49
C ARG A 16 21.63 29.62 -33.47
N ARG A 17 21.35 28.40 -33.00
CA ARG A 17 20.41 27.51 -33.71
C ARG A 17 19.01 27.71 -33.14
N ARG A 18 18.17 28.28 -34.00
CA ARG A 18 16.75 28.56 -33.86
C ARG A 18 16.00 27.22 -33.96
N THR A 19 15.44 26.70 -32.88
CA THR A 19 14.42 25.65 -32.96
C THR A 19 13.10 26.32 -33.33
N GLN A 20 12.62 26.12 -34.56
CA GLN A 20 11.26 26.49 -34.91
C GLN A 20 10.30 25.44 -34.35
N LEU A 21 9.53 25.82 -33.33
CA LEU A 21 8.29 25.15 -32.96
C LEU A 21 7.20 25.62 -33.93
N GLY A 22 6.87 24.79 -34.91
CA GLY A 22 5.61 24.93 -35.66
C GLY A 22 4.48 24.32 -34.85
N LEU A 23 3.62 25.17 -34.27
CA LEU A 23 2.35 24.76 -33.66
C LEU A 23 1.32 24.58 -34.78
N LEU A 24 0.92 23.34 -35.05
CA LEU A 24 -0.31 23.05 -35.77
C LEU A 24 -1.31 22.43 -34.79
N GLN A 25 -2.37 23.19 -34.54
CA GLN A 25 -3.49 22.82 -33.67
C GLN A 25 -4.54 22.08 -34.50
N LYS A 26 -4.77 20.80 -34.21
CA LYS A 26 -6.08 20.13 -34.39
C LYS A 26 -6.09 18.80 -33.62
N ASN A 27 -6.98 18.75 -32.64
CA ASN A 27 -7.51 17.59 -31.92
C ASN A 27 -6.55 16.76 -31.03
N ALA A 28 -7.01 16.55 -29.81
CA ALA A 28 -6.30 15.95 -28.70
C ALA A 28 -5.99 14.47 -28.94
N PHE A 29 -4.70 14.12 -29.07
CA PHE A 29 -4.04 12.88 -28.61
C PHE A 29 -2.53 13.04 -28.88
N PHE A 30 -1.68 13.01 -27.85
CA PHE A 30 -0.23 12.98 -28.04
C PHE A 30 0.20 11.54 -28.34
N ILE A 31 0.44 11.22 -29.62
CA ILE A 31 1.19 10.04 -30.03
C ILE A 31 2.66 10.46 -30.15
N ILE A 32 3.52 9.95 -29.26
CA ILE A 32 4.97 10.05 -29.43
C ILE A 32 5.37 9.00 -30.48
N GLN A 33 5.42 9.38 -31.75
CA GLN A 33 6.13 8.62 -32.78
C GLN A 33 7.60 9.03 -32.76
N SER A 34 8.46 8.12 -32.31
CA SER A 34 9.90 8.26 -32.44
C SER A 34 10.30 7.97 -33.89
N PHE A 35 10.60 9.02 -34.67
CA PHE A 35 11.27 8.85 -35.95
C PHE A 35 12.78 8.66 -35.70
N THR A 36 13.27 7.43 -35.84
CA THR A 36 14.71 7.19 -36.00
C THR A 36 15.08 7.52 -37.45
N SER A 37 15.57 8.73 -37.68
CA SER A 37 16.34 9.00 -38.90
C SER A 37 17.68 8.26 -38.77
N VAL A 38 17.87 7.22 -39.56
CA VAL A 38 19.19 6.65 -39.83
C VAL A 38 19.90 7.63 -40.75
N GLY A 39 20.53 8.65 -40.15
CA GLY A 39 21.49 9.49 -40.83
C GLY A 39 22.78 8.70 -41.00
N CYS A 40 23.03 8.23 -42.22
CA CYS A 40 24.32 7.70 -42.63
C CYS A 40 25.36 8.83 -42.48
N LEU A 41 26.18 8.78 -41.43
CA LEU A 41 27.35 9.63 -41.30
C LEU A 41 28.52 8.88 -41.94
N SER A 42 29.07 9.51 -42.97
CA SER A 42 30.24 9.10 -43.73
C SER A 42 31.44 8.80 -42.83
N GLU A 43 32.13 7.71 -43.15
CA GLU A 43 33.43 7.31 -42.60
C GLU A 43 34.47 8.41 -42.81
N SER A 44 34.83 9.11 -41.75
CA SER A 44 36.20 9.51 -41.43
C SER A 44 36.17 10.31 -40.12
N GLU A 45 37.08 9.97 -39.20
CA GLU A 45 37.30 10.52 -37.84
C GLU A 45 36.81 9.65 -36.66
N PHE A 46 37.17 8.36 -36.62
CA PHE A 46 37.19 7.57 -35.38
C PHE A 46 38.34 6.54 -35.36
N GLU A 47 39.58 7.01 -35.29
CA GLU A 47 40.69 6.15 -34.88
C GLU A 47 41.06 6.53 -33.44
N ASN A 48 40.45 5.86 -32.44
CA ASN A 48 40.94 5.65 -31.04
C ASN A 48 39.87 5.20 -30.00
N GLU A 49 38.60 4.98 -30.37
CA GLU A 49 37.55 4.54 -29.41
C GLU A 49 37.38 3.01 -29.14
N PRO A 50 37.75 2.04 -30.01
CA PRO A 50 37.31 0.64 -29.83
C PRO A 50 38.05 -0.13 -28.72
N GLU A 51 39.35 0.11 -28.51
CA GLU A 51 40.14 -0.65 -27.52
C GLU A 51 39.77 -0.29 -26.08
N ARG A 52 39.45 0.98 -25.84
CA ARG A 52 39.23 1.46 -24.47
C ARG A 52 37.94 0.90 -23.86
N ASN A 53 36.89 0.70 -24.66
CA ASN A 53 35.64 0.09 -24.22
C ASN A 53 35.78 -1.43 -24.00
N HIS A 54 36.71 -2.09 -24.70
CA HIS A 54 36.92 -3.53 -24.59
C HIS A 54 37.41 -3.95 -23.19
N PHE A 55 38.36 -3.21 -22.60
CA PHE A 55 38.84 -3.51 -21.24
C PHE A 55 37.71 -3.44 -20.20
N THR A 56 36.97 -2.33 -20.18
CA THR A 56 35.87 -2.14 -19.20
C THR A 56 34.79 -3.22 -19.36
N VAL A 57 34.40 -3.56 -20.59
CA VAL A 57 33.41 -4.62 -20.85
C VAL A 57 33.92 -5.98 -20.35
N SER A 58 35.16 -6.34 -20.68
CA SER A 58 35.79 -7.59 -20.23
C SER A 58 35.85 -7.68 -18.71
N TYR A 59 36.25 -6.59 -18.04
CA TYR A 59 36.28 -6.50 -16.58
C TYR A 59 34.89 -6.68 -15.96
N LEU A 60 33.87 -5.98 -16.48
CA LEU A 60 32.50 -6.07 -15.98
C LEU A 60 31.93 -7.50 -16.10
N VAL A 61 32.30 -8.23 -17.15
CA VAL A 61 31.91 -9.65 -17.31
C VAL A 61 32.66 -10.53 -16.30
N LYS A 62 33.99 -10.47 -16.30
CA LYS A 62 34.83 -11.40 -15.53
C LYS A 62 34.81 -11.14 -14.03
N SER A 63 34.99 -9.89 -13.62
CA SER A 63 35.18 -9.49 -12.22
C SER A 63 33.86 -9.12 -11.53
N CYS A 64 32.92 -8.51 -12.25
CA CYS A 64 31.63 -8.10 -11.69
C CYS A 64 30.49 -9.10 -11.97
N GLY A 65 30.72 -10.14 -12.78
CA GLY A 65 29.72 -11.19 -13.08
C GLY A 65 28.55 -10.72 -13.95
N LEU A 66 28.70 -9.64 -14.73
CA LEU A 66 27.65 -9.19 -15.64
C LEU A 66 27.58 -10.08 -16.88
N SER A 67 26.38 -10.25 -17.45
CA SER A 67 26.25 -10.83 -18.79
C SER A 67 26.87 -9.89 -19.83
N SER A 68 27.36 -10.40 -20.96
CA SER A 68 27.98 -9.59 -22.02
C SER A 68 27.11 -8.41 -22.45
N LYS A 69 25.79 -8.64 -22.60
CA LYS A 69 24.81 -7.58 -22.91
C LYS A 69 24.72 -6.52 -21.80
N SER A 70 24.70 -6.94 -20.54
CA SER A 70 24.64 -6.00 -19.41
C SER A 70 25.94 -5.21 -19.25
N ALA A 71 27.07 -5.86 -19.49
CA ALA A 71 28.40 -5.26 -19.44
C ALA A 71 28.56 -4.16 -20.50
N LEU A 72 28.12 -4.41 -21.75
CA LEU A 72 28.09 -3.40 -22.82
C LEU A 72 27.21 -2.19 -22.47
N LEU A 73 26.04 -2.41 -21.86
CA LEU A 73 25.18 -1.30 -21.42
C LEU A 73 25.79 -0.51 -20.25
N ALA A 74 26.53 -1.20 -19.38
CA ALA A 74 27.18 -0.60 -18.23
C ALA A 74 28.44 0.18 -18.62
N SER A 75 29.23 -0.29 -19.60
CA SER A 75 30.41 0.42 -20.12
C SER A 75 30.07 1.76 -20.76
N ASN A 76 28.85 1.93 -21.27
CA ASN A 76 28.40 3.26 -21.73
C ASN A 76 28.25 4.29 -20.60
N LYS A 77 28.27 3.85 -19.32
CA LYS A 77 28.12 4.71 -18.14
C LYS A 77 29.40 4.83 -17.31
N VAL A 78 30.34 3.93 -17.50
CA VAL A 78 31.57 3.85 -16.72
C VAL A 78 32.71 3.45 -17.61
N HIS A 79 33.86 4.08 -17.43
CA HIS A 79 35.03 3.84 -18.24
C HIS A 79 36.29 3.86 -17.38
N PHE A 80 37.13 2.84 -17.49
CA PHE A 80 38.42 2.74 -16.83
C PHE A 80 39.34 1.76 -17.56
N GLN A 81 40.65 1.92 -17.41
CA GLN A 81 41.69 1.05 -17.98
C GLN A 81 42.45 0.25 -16.91
N ASN A 82 42.31 0.62 -15.64
CA ASN A 82 43.02 0.03 -14.51
C ASN A 82 42.00 -0.63 -13.56
N PRO A 83 42.22 -1.90 -13.13
CA PRO A 83 41.33 -2.57 -12.19
C PRO A 83 41.50 -2.12 -10.73
N ASP A 84 42.58 -1.43 -10.32
CA ASP A 84 42.90 -1.16 -8.91
C ASP A 84 41.75 -0.54 -8.11
N ARG A 85 41.13 0.52 -8.64
CA ARG A 85 40.01 1.19 -7.98
C ARG A 85 38.72 0.35 -7.99
N PRO A 86 38.26 -0.18 -9.14
CA PRO A 86 37.17 -1.14 -9.18
C PRO A 86 37.37 -2.32 -8.21
N ASP A 87 38.55 -2.94 -8.18
CA ASP A 87 38.86 -4.08 -7.30
C ASP A 87 38.78 -3.68 -5.83
N SER A 88 39.30 -2.50 -5.47
CA SER A 88 39.18 -1.97 -4.11
C SER A 88 37.72 -1.73 -3.70
N VAL A 89 36.86 -1.26 -4.62
CA VAL A 89 35.41 -1.13 -4.38
C VAL A 89 34.77 -2.52 -4.18
N LEU A 90 35.11 -3.51 -5.01
CA LEU A 90 34.57 -4.87 -4.89
C LEU A 90 35.01 -5.53 -3.56
N SER A 91 36.27 -5.36 -3.17
CA SER A 91 36.82 -5.87 -1.91
C SER A 91 36.13 -5.24 -0.71
N LEU A 92 35.98 -3.91 -0.68
CA LEU A 92 35.24 -3.20 0.37
C LEU A 92 33.81 -3.74 0.53
N LEU A 93 33.10 -3.98 -0.58
CA LEU A 93 31.75 -4.55 -0.52
C LEU A 93 31.77 -5.98 0.06
N LYS A 94 32.70 -6.83 -0.36
CA LYS A 94 32.82 -8.20 0.17
C LYS A 94 33.14 -8.22 1.67
N GLU A 95 34.08 -7.40 2.11
CA GLU A 95 34.44 -7.23 3.53
C GLU A 95 33.26 -6.73 4.38
N ASN A 96 32.31 -6.03 3.76
CA ASN A 96 31.10 -5.55 4.40
C ASN A 96 29.90 -6.51 4.26
N GLY A 97 30.14 -7.76 3.88
CA GLY A 97 29.16 -8.85 3.92
C GLY A 97 28.29 -8.96 2.66
N PHE A 98 28.66 -8.30 1.56
CA PHE A 98 27.95 -8.44 0.29
C PHE A 98 28.42 -9.69 -0.46
N ASP A 99 27.47 -10.50 -0.91
CA ASP A 99 27.78 -11.63 -1.78
C ASP A 99 27.98 -11.20 -3.25
N ASN A 100 28.56 -12.08 -4.07
CA ASN A 100 28.83 -11.79 -5.48
C ASN A 100 27.56 -11.44 -6.27
N THR A 101 26.41 -12.07 -5.98
CA THR A 101 25.15 -11.82 -6.69
C THR A 101 24.60 -10.42 -6.38
N GLN A 102 24.72 -10.00 -5.12
CA GLN A 102 24.36 -8.67 -4.63
C GLN A 102 25.26 -7.60 -5.26
N ILE A 103 26.56 -7.83 -5.30
CA ILE A 103 27.55 -6.96 -5.95
C ILE A 103 27.23 -6.83 -7.45
N THR A 104 27.05 -7.93 -8.17
CA THR A 104 26.66 -7.92 -9.59
C THR A 104 25.41 -7.08 -9.82
N LYS A 105 24.39 -7.22 -8.95
CA LYS A 105 23.15 -6.46 -9.07
C LYS A 105 23.36 -4.96 -8.83
N ILE A 106 24.17 -4.59 -7.84
CA ILE A 106 24.54 -3.19 -7.56
C ILE A 106 25.27 -2.59 -8.77
N ILE A 107 26.34 -3.23 -9.24
CA ILE A 107 27.16 -2.73 -10.35
C ILE A 107 26.35 -2.64 -11.64
N ARG A 108 25.53 -3.64 -11.96
CA ARG A 108 24.62 -3.58 -13.12
C ARG A 108 23.71 -2.35 -13.07
N SER A 109 23.22 -1.99 -11.89
CA SER A 109 22.32 -0.85 -11.74
C SER A 109 23.05 0.50 -11.71
N ARG A 110 24.24 0.56 -11.10
CA ARG A 110 25.03 1.79 -10.89
C ARG A 110 26.53 1.51 -11.14
N PRO A 111 26.95 1.36 -12.41
CA PRO A 111 28.34 1.03 -12.76
C PRO A 111 29.34 2.10 -12.28
N THR A 112 28.91 3.36 -12.19
CA THR A 112 29.73 4.49 -11.72
C THR A 112 30.25 4.31 -10.29
N LEU A 113 29.68 3.42 -9.48
CA LEU A 113 30.19 3.11 -8.14
C LEU A 113 31.61 2.52 -8.18
N LEU A 114 32.01 1.87 -9.29
CA LEU A 114 33.37 1.35 -9.48
C LEU A 114 34.42 2.47 -9.56
N LEU A 115 34.01 3.72 -9.81
CA LEU A 115 34.89 4.88 -9.85
C LEU A 115 34.93 5.65 -8.53
N ALA A 116 34.13 5.27 -7.55
CA ALA A 116 34.11 5.93 -6.25
C ALA A 116 35.38 5.63 -5.46
N ASP A 117 35.74 6.54 -4.56
CA ASP A 117 36.80 6.31 -3.58
C ASP A 117 36.27 5.36 -2.49
N PRO A 118 36.87 4.17 -2.30
CA PRO A 118 36.42 3.21 -1.30
C PRO A 118 36.47 3.78 0.11
N GLU A 119 37.59 4.40 0.49
CA GLU A 119 37.89 4.85 1.86
C GLU A 119 37.19 6.16 2.20
N ASN A 120 37.20 7.12 1.27
CA ASN A 120 36.71 8.48 1.54
C ASN A 120 35.24 8.67 1.15
N THR A 121 34.67 7.82 0.29
CA THR A 121 33.29 7.98 -0.18
C THR A 121 32.37 6.85 0.25
N LEU A 122 32.74 5.59 0.06
CA LEU A 122 31.84 4.46 0.29
C LEU A 122 31.86 3.98 1.74
N LEU A 123 33.05 3.79 2.31
CA LEU A 123 33.24 3.30 3.68
C LEU A 123 32.53 4.18 4.72
N PRO A 124 32.59 5.53 4.68
CA PRO A 124 31.91 6.37 5.66
C PRO A 124 30.38 6.19 5.62
N LYS A 125 29.81 5.92 4.44
CA LYS A 125 28.36 5.66 4.29
C LYS A 125 27.99 4.31 4.87
N ILE A 126 28.83 3.28 4.67
CA ILE A 126 28.63 1.96 5.25
C ILE A 126 28.73 2.02 6.79
N GLN A 127 29.75 2.70 7.31
CA GLN A 127 29.93 2.93 8.74
C GLN A 127 28.75 3.69 9.35
N PHE A 128 28.23 4.70 8.66
CA PHE A 128 27.03 5.40 9.09
C PHE A 128 25.84 4.46 9.25
N PHE A 129 25.52 3.62 8.27
CA PHE A 129 24.41 2.67 8.39
C PHE A 129 24.60 1.70 9.56
N ARG A 130 25.83 1.23 9.81
CA ARG A 130 26.14 0.40 10.99
C ARG A 130 25.94 1.19 12.30
N SER A 131 26.39 2.43 12.36
CA SER A 131 26.30 3.28 13.56
C SER A 131 24.85 3.56 14.00
N ILE A 132 23.91 3.59 13.04
CA ILE A 132 22.47 3.78 13.35
C ILE A 132 21.74 2.46 13.66
N GLY A 133 22.46 1.33 13.69
CA GLY A 133 21.93 0.02 14.09
C GLY A 133 21.50 -0.89 12.93
N VAL A 134 21.85 -0.58 11.66
CA VAL A 134 21.59 -1.52 10.56
C VAL A 134 22.48 -2.76 10.74
N SER A 135 21.85 -3.93 10.87
CA SER A 135 22.56 -5.19 11.04
C SER A 135 23.41 -5.54 9.82
N GLY A 136 24.45 -6.36 10.03
CA GLY A 136 25.31 -6.84 8.94
C GLY A 136 24.56 -7.63 7.86
N SER A 137 23.45 -8.31 8.20
CA SER A 137 22.61 -9.03 7.23
C SER A 137 21.62 -8.13 6.50
N ASP A 138 21.15 -7.05 7.14
CA ASP A 138 20.24 -6.09 6.53
C ASP A 138 20.94 -5.09 5.61
N LEU A 139 22.19 -4.73 5.92
CA LEU A 139 22.95 -3.73 5.17
C LEU A 139 23.07 -4.10 3.68
N PRO A 140 23.55 -5.30 3.29
CA PRO A 140 23.57 -5.71 1.89
C PRO A 140 22.18 -5.73 1.26
N ARG A 141 21.17 -6.24 1.98
CA ARG A 141 19.78 -6.30 1.49
C ARG A 141 19.24 -4.91 1.14
N ILE A 142 19.46 -3.91 1.99
CA ILE A 142 19.00 -2.53 1.79
C ILE A 142 19.74 -1.91 0.59
N LEU A 143 21.06 -2.01 0.56
CA LEU A 143 21.89 -1.34 -0.46
C LEU A 143 21.81 -2.02 -1.84
N THR A 144 21.53 -3.32 -1.90
CA THR A 144 21.23 -4.02 -3.16
C THR A 144 19.88 -3.61 -3.75
N ILE A 145 18.89 -3.30 -2.91
CA ILE A 145 17.58 -2.80 -3.37
C ILE A 145 17.67 -1.33 -3.77
N SER A 146 18.49 -0.53 -3.11
CA SER A 146 18.64 0.91 -3.39
C SER A 146 20.09 1.38 -3.36
N PRO A 147 20.87 1.06 -4.41
CA PRO A 147 22.27 1.42 -4.51
C PRO A 147 22.51 2.93 -4.67
N ASP A 148 21.47 3.70 -5.03
CA ASP A 148 21.55 5.16 -5.05
C ASP A 148 21.84 5.77 -3.67
N LEU A 149 21.60 5.05 -2.56
CA LEU A 149 22.00 5.48 -1.23
C LEU A 149 23.52 5.68 -1.13
N LEU A 150 24.31 4.86 -1.83
CA LEU A 150 25.77 5.01 -1.89
C LEU A 150 26.21 6.19 -2.76
N ARG A 151 25.32 6.77 -3.57
CA ARG A 151 25.61 7.97 -4.38
C ARG A 151 25.21 9.27 -3.69
N ARG A 152 24.25 9.23 -2.76
CA ARG A 152 23.83 10.42 -2.00
C ARG A 152 24.95 10.94 -1.10
N SER A 153 24.91 12.23 -0.81
CA SER A 153 25.83 12.84 0.15
C SER A 153 25.56 12.29 1.56
N LEU A 154 26.61 11.94 2.28
CA LEU A 154 26.47 11.51 3.67
C LEU A 154 25.97 12.66 4.55
N THR A 155 26.65 13.81 4.48
CA THR A 155 26.39 14.98 5.33
C THR A 155 25.16 15.76 4.91
N ASN A 156 24.91 15.92 3.61
CA ASN A 156 23.85 16.79 3.12
C ASN A 156 22.53 16.05 2.85
N HIS A 157 22.52 14.71 2.98
CA HIS A 157 21.33 13.92 2.65
C HIS A 157 21.07 12.79 3.63
N LEU A 158 22.00 11.83 3.78
CA LEU A 158 21.74 10.62 4.57
C LEU A 158 21.56 10.92 6.07
N ILE A 159 22.46 11.72 6.66
CA ILE A 159 22.39 12.11 8.08
C ILE A 159 21.13 12.96 8.35
N PRO A 160 20.86 14.07 7.63
CA PRO A 160 19.64 14.87 7.86
C PRO A 160 18.34 14.08 7.69
N CYS A 161 18.29 13.17 6.71
CA CYS A 161 17.16 12.28 6.49
C CYS A 161 16.92 11.35 7.69
N TYR A 162 17.98 10.74 8.19
CA TYR A 162 17.94 9.90 9.38
C TYR A 162 17.52 10.69 10.62
N ASP A 163 18.14 11.84 10.88
CA ASP A 163 17.85 12.68 12.05
C ASP A 163 16.40 13.15 12.06
N PHE A 164 15.87 13.56 10.90
CA PHE A 164 14.46 13.91 10.78
C PHE A 164 13.57 12.71 11.11
N LEU A 165 13.82 11.55 10.49
CA LEU A 165 12.99 10.36 10.75
C LEU A 165 13.09 9.91 12.20
N LYS A 166 14.27 9.99 12.81
CA LYS A 166 14.49 9.74 14.23
C LYS A 166 13.69 10.72 15.11
N SER A 167 13.60 12.00 14.73
CA SER A 167 12.78 12.99 15.43
C SER A 167 11.28 12.69 15.38
N VAL A 168 10.81 11.98 14.35
CA VAL A 168 9.39 11.62 14.17
C VAL A 168 9.07 10.26 14.78
N LEU A 169 9.97 9.29 14.63
CA LEU A 169 9.75 7.90 15.00
C LEU A 169 10.27 7.54 16.39
N LEU A 170 11.17 8.36 16.95
CA LEU A 170 11.79 8.27 18.27
C LEU A 170 12.66 7.01 18.51
N GLU A 171 12.46 5.93 17.76
CA GLU A 171 13.16 4.64 17.89
C GLU A 171 13.96 4.31 16.62
N ASN A 172 15.22 3.86 16.76
CA ASN A 172 16.06 3.52 15.61
C ASN A 172 15.47 2.35 14.81
N GLU A 173 14.92 1.36 15.51
CA GLU A 173 14.26 0.21 14.89
C GLU A 173 13.11 0.60 13.96
N LYS A 174 12.34 1.63 14.32
CA LYS A 174 11.28 2.16 13.46
C LYS A 174 11.85 2.88 12.23
N VAL A 175 12.96 3.61 12.37
CA VAL A 175 13.66 4.24 11.23
C VAL A 175 14.17 3.17 10.27
N ILE A 176 14.86 2.15 10.77
CA ILE A 176 15.38 1.03 10.00
C ILE A 176 14.23 0.25 9.32
N THR A 177 13.15 -0.01 10.05
CA THR A 177 11.94 -0.64 9.48
C THR A 177 11.36 0.20 8.33
N THR A 178 11.35 1.52 8.48
CA THR A 178 10.88 2.46 7.45
C THR A 178 11.81 2.42 6.22
N MET A 179 13.14 2.39 6.42
CA MET A 179 14.14 2.20 5.35
C MET A 179 13.87 0.94 4.55
N LYS A 180 13.67 -0.18 5.25
CA LYS A 180 13.43 -1.50 4.62
C LYS A 180 12.12 -1.54 3.84
N ARG A 181 11.10 -0.79 4.26
CA ARG A 181 9.79 -0.74 3.58
C ARG A 181 9.76 0.23 2.41
N SER A 182 10.56 1.29 2.47
CA SER A 182 10.58 2.32 1.44
C SER A 182 11.98 2.86 1.24
N GLN A 183 12.81 2.04 0.59
CA GLN A 183 14.19 2.42 0.31
C GLN A 183 14.25 3.67 -0.59
N ARG A 184 13.25 3.85 -1.47
CA ARG A 184 13.11 5.05 -2.33
C ARG A 184 12.81 6.32 -1.55
N ALA A 185 12.10 6.23 -0.41
CA ALA A 185 11.82 7.38 0.44
C ALA A 185 13.11 8.02 0.97
N PHE A 186 14.13 7.21 1.26
CA PHE A 186 15.45 7.69 1.68
C PHE A 186 16.23 8.38 0.56
N LEU A 187 15.79 8.27 -0.70
CA LEU A 187 16.37 9.03 -1.81
C LEU A 187 15.72 10.40 -1.98
N CYS A 188 14.56 10.63 -1.37
CA CYS A 188 13.85 11.89 -1.41
C CYS A 188 14.37 12.85 -0.33
N ASP A 189 14.24 14.14 -0.60
CA ASP A 189 14.53 15.18 0.37
C ASP A 189 13.42 15.20 1.44
N VAL A 190 13.72 14.57 2.58
CA VAL A 190 12.76 14.44 3.69
C VAL A 190 12.40 15.79 4.27
N THR A 191 13.39 16.67 4.39
CA THR A 191 13.27 18.04 4.91
C THR A 191 12.31 18.88 4.07
N ASN A 192 12.35 18.76 2.74
CA ASN A 192 11.49 19.58 1.87
C ASN A 192 10.16 18.92 1.50
N VAL A 193 10.02 17.59 1.65
CA VAL A 193 8.80 16.89 1.23
C VAL A 193 7.98 16.39 2.42
N MET A 194 8.59 15.63 3.34
CA MET A 194 7.86 15.05 4.47
C MET A 194 7.69 16.04 5.62
N ALA A 195 8.70 16.84 5.93
CA ALA A 195 8.67 17.74 7.07
C ALA A 195 7.48 18.70 7.07
N PRO A 196 7.10 19.34 5.94
CA PRO A 196 5.91 20.19 5.90
C PRO A 196 4.61 19.42 6.21
N ASN A 197 4.48 18.18 5.74
CA ASN A 197 3.30 17.35 5.99
C ASN A 197 3.21 16.92 7.46
N VAL A 198 4.33 16.54 8.06
CA VAL A 198 4.41 16.18 9.48
C VAL A 198 4.17 17.40 10.35
N ALA A 199 4.71 18.56 9.99
CA ALA A 199 4.49 19.83 10.69
C ALA A 199 3.00 20.20 10.68
N LEU A 200 2.33 20.11 9.53
CA LEU A 200 0.89 20.35 9.41
C LEU A 200 0.06 19.41 10.30
N LEU A 201 0.39 18.11 10.34
CA LEU A 201 -0.32 17.17 11.21
C LEU A 201 -0.13 17.54 12.69
N ARG A 202 1.07 17.95 13.10
CA ARG A 202 1.36 18.39 14.47
C ARG A 202 0.63 19.67 14.83
N GLU A 203 0.61 20.65 13.93
CA GLU A 203 -0.11 21.92 14.09
C GLU A 203 -1.61 21.68 14.29
N LEU A 204 -2.18 20.73 13.56
CA LEU A 204 -3.58 20.33 13.69
C LEU A 204 -3.86 19.49 14.96
N GLY A 205 -2.85 19.17 15.77
CA GLY A 205 -2.99 18.41 17.01
C GLY A 205 -3.06 16.89 16.82
N ALA A 206 -2.63 16.36 15.67
CA ALA A 206 -2.63 14.92 15.44
C ALA A 206 -1.71 14.18 16.43
N PRO A 207 -2.15 13.03 16.99
CA PRO A 207 -1.32 12.28 17.93
C PRO A 207 0.01 11.85 17.32
N GLN A 208 1.11 12.08 18.03
CA GLN A 208 2.45 11.69 17.55
C GLN A 208 2.55 10.18 17.26
N SER A 209 1.80 9.34 17.98
CA SER A 209 1.70 7.90 17.71
C SER A 209 1.06 7.60 16.35
N ALA A 210 0.04 8.36 15.93
CA ALA A 210 -0.61 8.21 14.64
C ALA A 210 0.29 8.71 13.48
N ILE A 211 1.01 9.82 13.69
CA ILE A 211 2.01 10.33 12.76
C ILE A 211 3.14 9.28 12.58
N SER A 212 3.65 8.74 13.69
CA SER A 212 4.66 7.68 13.66
C SER A 212 4.17 6.45 12.89
N LEU A 213 2.93 6.02 13.14
CA LEU A 213 2.33 4.90 12.41
C LEU A 213 2.25 5.16 10.90
N LEU A 214 1.85 6.37 10.47
CA LEU A 214 1.81 6.76 9.06
C LEU A 214 3.20 6.66 8.42
N VAL A 215 4.22 7.21 9.06
CA VAL A 215 5.60 7.22 8.53
C VAL A 215 6.17 5.80 8.49
N THR A 216 5.93 4.97 9.50
CA THR A 216 6.46 3.60 9.58
C THR A 216 5.75 2.61 8.64
N HIS A 217 4.43 2.71 8.48
CA HIS A 217 3.63 1.75 7.70
C HIS A 217 3.23 2.23 6.31
N SER A 218 3.28 3.53 6.04
CA SER A 218 2.96 4.11 4.74
C SER A 218 3.84 5.33 4.43
N PRO A 219 5.17 5.15 4.42
CA PRO A 219 6.12 6.24 4.18
C PRO A 219 5.82 6.98 2.86
N SER A 220 5.43 6.28 1.80
CA SER A 220 5.08 6.92 0.52
C SER A 220 3.98 7.97 0.62
N MET A 221 3.04 7.84 1.56
CA MET A 221 1.99 8.84 1.81
C MET A 221 2.53 10.08 2.50
N ALA A 222 3.53 9.91 3.37
CA ALA A 222 4.21 11.02 4.03
C ALA A 222 5.09 11.83 3.04
N PHE A 223 5.52 11.22 1.93
CA PHE A 223 6.26 11.87 0.82
C PHE A 223 5.37 12.43 -0.30
N ILE A 224 4.04 12.46 -0.14
CA ILE A 224 3.17 13.13 -1.09
C ILE A 224 3.48 14.63 -1.11
N THR A 225 3.36 15.26 -2.27
CA THR A 225 3.58 16.71 -2.40
C THR A 225 2.72 17.48 -1.41
N HIS A 226 3.27 18.52 -0.80
CA HIS A 226 2.59 19.25 0.26
C HIS A 226 1.20 19.75 -0.15
N ALA A 227 1.06 20.27 -1.37
CA ALA A 227 -0.23 20.72 -1.90
C ALA A 227 -1.31 19.60 -1.96
N LYS A 228 -0.93 18.38 -2.37
CA LYS A 228 -1.85 17.24 -2.39
C LYS A 228 -2.19 16.77 -0.97
N PHE A 229 -1.21 16.82 -0.08
CA PHE A 229 -1.40 16.47 1.32
C PHE A 229 -2.37 17.43 2.03
N VAL A 230 -2.20 18.74 1.83
CA VAL A 230 -3.13 19.78 2.33
C VAL A 230 -4.55 19.56 1.81
N LYS A 231 -4.71 19.25 0.51
CA LYS A 231 -6.03 18.94 -0.05
C LYS A 231 -6.70 17.75 0.64
N ALA A 232 -5.95 16.67 0.88
CA ALA A 232 -6.47 15.49 1.58
C ALA A 232 -6.81 15.78 3.05
N VAL A 233 -5.97 16.56 3.74
CA VAL A 233 -6.25 17.04 5.10
C VAL A 233 -7.55 17.82 5.14
N GLN A 234 -7.75 18.77 4.22
CA GLN A 234 -8.96 19.58 4.16
C GLN A 234 -10.19 18.72 3.86
N GLU A 235 -10.09 17.80 2.89
CA GLU A 235 -11.15 16.84 2.58
C GLU A 235 -11.54 16.06 3.84
N VAL A 236 -10.58 15.44 4.54
CA VAL A 236 -10.83 14.65 5.75
C VAL A 236 -11.43 15.49 6.90
N LYS A 237 -11.03 16.76 7.05
CA LYS A 237 -11.67 17.69 8.02
C LYS A 237 -13.13 17.94 7.64
N GLU A 238 -13.42 18.12 6.35
CA GLU A 238 -14.79 18.29 5.85
C GLU A 238 -15.65 17.03 6.01
N LEU A 239 -15.03 15.83 6.00
CA LEU A 239 -15.72 14.58 6.34
C LEU A 239 -16.02 14.45 7.85
N GLY A 240 -15.59 15.42 8.66
CA GLY A 240 -15.87 15.51 10.09
C GLY A 240 -14.98 14.63 10.96
N PHE A 241 -13.77 14.29 10.50
CA PHE A 241 -12.78 13.65 11.38
C PHE A 241 -12.11 14.69 12.28
N ASP A 242 -12.05 14.38 13.57
CA ASP A 242 -11.35 15.16 14.58
C ASP A 242 -9.83 14.99 14.43
N PRO A 243 -9.07 16.07 14.11
CA PRO A 243 -7.62 16.01 13.97
C PRO A 243 -6.87 15.43 15.17
N SER A 244 -7.42 15.54 16.39
CA SER A 244 -6.80 15.01 17.61
C SER A 244 -6.88 13.49 17.75
N LYS A 245 -7.59 12.80 16.85
CA LYS A 245 -7.77 11.34 16.88
C LYS A 245 -6.90 10.64 15.85
N ALA A 246 -6.44 9.43 16.19
CA ALA A 246 -5.67 8.60 15.26
C ALA A 246 -6.42 8.27 13.95
N LEU A 247 -7.76 8.21 14.01
CA LEU A 247 -8.61 7.99 12.83
C LEU A 247 -8.44 9.07 11.77
N PHE A 248 -8.12 10.30 12.15
CA PHE A 248 -7.86 11.39 11.20
C PHE A 248 -6.70 11.07 10.25
N VAL A 249 -5.58 10.61 10.82
CA VAL A 249 -4.40 10.24 10.03
C VAL A 249 -4.67 9.01 9.16
N GLN A 250 -5.45 8.04 9.66
CA GLN A 250 -5.87 6.86 8.89
C GLN A 250 -6.79 7.24 7.72
N ALA A 251 -7.69 8.21 7.92
CA ALA A 251 -8.56 8.71 6.86
C ALA A 251 -7.76 9.45 5.77
N ILE A 252 -6.79 10.27 6.16
CA ILE A 252 -5.86 10.92 5.20
C ILE A 252 -5.14 9.86 4.37
N GLN A 253 -4.63 8.81 5.02
CA GLN A 253 -3.99 7.70 4.33
C GLN A 253 -4.92 7.04 3.31
N ALA A 254 -6.19 6.83 3.65
CA ALA A 254 -7.17 6.25 2.74
C ALA A 254 -7.46 7.15 1.53
N VAL A 255 -7.73 8.44 1.77
CA VAL A 255 -8.00 9.44 0.74
C VAL A 255 -6.82 9.62 -0.22
N LEU A 256 -5.58 9.64 0.29
CA LEU A 256 -4.39 9.76 -0.53
C LEU A 256 -4.09 8.52 -1.38
N LYS A 257 -4.39 7.33 -0.86
CA LYS A 257 -4.03 6.06 -1.49
C LYS A 257 -5.04 5.61 -2.54
N LEU A 258 -6.33 5.87 -2.31
CA LEU A 258 -7.41 5.36 -3.14
C LEU A 258 -7.77 6.34 -4.26
N LYS A 259 -7.73 5.86 -5.50
CA LYS A 259 -8.28 6.56 -6.67
C LYS A 259 -9.79 6.31 -6.79
N LYS A 260 -10.49 7.11 -7.58
CA LYS A 260 -11.94 6.99 -7.81
C LYS A 260 -12.40 5.54 -8.14
N PRO A 261 -11.79 4.81 -9.09
CA PRO A 261 -12.19 3.43 -9.38
C PRO A 261 -11.98 2.46 -8.21
N MET A 262 -10.98 2.74 -7.35
CA MET A 262 -10.75 1.91 -6.17
C MET A 262 -11.82 2.15 -5.11
N TRP A 263 -12.27 3.39 -4.94
CA TRP A 263 -13.40 3.69 -4.07
C TRP A 263 -14.67 2.98 -4.57
N GLU A 264 -15.00 3.14 -5.85
CA GLU A 264 -16.17 2.51 -6.47
C GLU A 264 -16.16 0.99 -6.29
N SER A 265 -15.01 0.34 -6.55
CA SER A 265 -14.88 -1.11 -6.33
C SER A 265 -15.12 -1.51 -4.86
N LYS A 266 -14.63 -0.72 -3.90
CA LYS A 266 -14.88 -1.00 -2.47
C LYS A 266 -16.34 -0.86 -2.11
N PHE A 267 -17.01 0.19 -2.59
CA PHE A 267 -18.44 0.37 -2.38
C PHE A 267 -19.24 -0.79 -2.98
N GLU A 268 -18.90 -1.22 -4.19
CA GLU A 268 -19.58 -2.34 -4.84
C GLU A 268 -19.41 -3.66 -4.07
N ILE A 269 -18.20 -3.93 -3.55
CA ILE A 269 -17.97 -5.11 -2.72
C ILE A 269 -18.82 -5.07 -1.46
N PHE A 270 -18.84 -3.96 -0.73
CA PHE A 270 -19.65 -3.86 0.47
C PHE A 270 -21.15 -3.92 0.14
N ARG A 271 -21.59 -3.37 -1.00
CA ARG A 271 -22.96 -3.46 -1.52
C ARG A 271 -23.38 -4.90 -1.78
N ARG A 272 -22.50 -5.72 -2.40
CA ARG A 272 -22.74 -7.17 -2.59
C ARG A 272 -22.93 -7.92 -1.27
N TRP A 273 -22.35 -7.41 -0.18
CA TRP A 273 -22.56 -7.93 1.17
C TRP A 273 -23.72 -7.24 1.91
N GLY A 274 -24.55 -6.46 1.22
CA GLY A 274 -25.76 -5.84 1.76
C GLY A 274 -25.53 -4.56 2.57
N TRP A 275 -24.38 -3.90 2.42
CA TRP A 275 -24.17 -2.57 3.00
C TRP A 275 -24.75 -1.51 2.06
N SER A 276 -25.49 -0.56 2.63
CA SER A 276 -25.80 0.68 1.90
C SER A 276 -24.55 1.55 1.76
N GLU A 277 -24.64 2.58 0.92
CA GLU A 277 -23.59 3.60 0.84
C GLU A 277 -23.41 4.30 2.18
N ALA A 278 -24.51 4.60 2.88
CA ALA A 278 -24.48 5.16 4.22
C ALA A 278 -23.77 4.23 5.23
N ASP A 279 -24.06 2.92 5.21
CA ASP A 279 -23.38 1.95 6.08
C ASP A 279 -21.87 1.91 5.82
N THR A 280 -21.49 1.94 4.53
CA THR A 280 -20.08 1.93 4.11
C THR A 280 -19.35 3.20 4.59
N LEU A 281 -20.01 4.35 4.50
CA LEU A 281 -19.46 5.62 4.96
C LEU A 281 -19.35 5.69 6.48
N LEU A 282 -20.34 5.19 7.21
CA LEU A 282 -20.29 5.06 8.67
C LEU A 282 -19.17 4.11 9.09
N ALA A 283 -18.99 2.99 8.37
CA ALA A 283 -17.90 2.06 8.59
C ALA A 283 -16.53 2.73 8.34
N PHE A 284 -16.39 3.48 7.25
CA PHE A 284 -15.20 4.26 6.96
C PHE A 284 -14.89 5.27 8.08
N LYS A 285 -15.90 5.98 8.59
CA LYS A 285 -15.74 6.96 9.67
C LYS A 285 -15.27 6.31 10.98
N LYS A 286 -15.72 5.07 11.25
CA LYS A 286 -15.30 4.27 12.42
C LYS A 286 -13.93 3.64 12.26
N HIS A 287 -13.57 3.20 11.05
CA HIS A 287 -12.29 2.55 10.79
C HIS A 287 -11.85 2.75 9.34
N PRO A 288 -11.16 3.86 9.01
CA PRO A 288 -10.81 4.19 7.62
C PRO A 288 -10.02 3.12 6.88
N ILE A 289 -9.22 2.33 7.62
CA ILE A 289 -8.39 1.25 7.08
C ILE A 289 -9.22 0.14 6.43
N CYS A 290 -10.52 0.00 6.73
CA CYS A 290 -11.38 -0.99 6.05
C CYS A 290 -11.41 -0.80 4.52
N MET A 291 -11.30 0.44 4.04
CA MET A 291 -11.26 0.76 2.60
C MET A 291 -9.90 0.44 1.96
N LEU A 292 -8.85 0.24 2.76
CA LEU A 292 -7.50 -0.08 2.30
C LEU A 292 -7.23 -1.59 2.20
N LEU A 293 -8.15 -2.43 2.67
CA LEU A 293 -8.02 -3.89 2.58
C LEU A 293 -8.15 -4.37 1.14
N SER A 294 -7.49 -5.48 0.79
CA SER A 294 -7.72 -6.12 -0.51
C SER A 294 -9.15 -6.64 -0.61
N GLU A 295 -9.66 -6.71 -1.84
CA GLU A 295 -11.00 -7.25 -2.11
C GLU A 295 -11.10 -8.70 -1.64
N GLU A 296 -10.09 -9.50 -1.97
CA GLU A 296 -9.96 -10.89 -1.52
C GLU A 296 -10.04 -11.03 0.00
N LYS A 297 -9.35 -10.17 0.77
CA LYS A 297 -9.40 -10.23 2.23
C LYS A 297 -10.79 -9.91 2.77
N ILE A 298 -11.47 -8.91 2.20
CA ILE A 298 -12.83 -8.55 2.60
C ILE A 298 -13.76 -9.73 2.30
N THR A 299 -13.73 -10.25 1.07
CA THR A 299 -14.58 -11.36 0.63
C THR A 299 -14.39 -12.60 1.50
N LYS A 300 -13.15 -13.06 1.72
CA LYS A 300 -12.87 -14.23 2.58
C LYS A 300 -13.36 -14.06 4.01
N ALA A 301 -13.19 -12.88 4.59
CA ALA A 301 -13.68 -12.60 5.94
C ALA A 301 -15.21 -12.58 6.01
N MET A 302 -15.86 -11.99 4.99
CA MET A 302 -17.32 -11.92 4.91
C MET A 302 -17.96 -13.28 4.62
N GLU A 303 -17.39 -14.09 3.73
CA GLU A 303 -17.82 -15.48 3.47
C GLU A 303 -17.78 -16.31 4.75
N PHE A 304 -16.70 -16.20 5.53
CA PHE A 304 -16.61 -16.90 6.79
C PHE A 304 -17.62 -16.37 7.81
N LEU A 305 -17.63 -15.07 8.10
CA LEU A 305 -18.46 -14.51 9.17
C LEU A 305 -19.96 -14.53 8.84
N VAL A 306 -20.34 -14.14 7.63
CA VAL A 306 -21.74 -14.00 7.22
C VAL A 306 -22.27 -15.32 6.68
N SER A 307 -21.63 -15.90 5.66
CA SER A 307 -22.16 -17.08 5.00
C SER A 307 -22.00 -18.35 5.83
N LYS A 308 -20.84 -18.57 6.46
CA LYS A 308 -20.58 -19.80 7.24
C LYS A 308 -21.08 -19.72 8.68
N LEU A 309 -20.91 -18.60 9.36
CA LEU A 309 -21.31 -18.47 10.78
C LEU A 309 -22.64 -17.74 10.99
N GLY A 310 -23.27 -17.21 9.94
CA GLY A 310 -24.58 -16.56 10.03
C GLY A 310 -24.59 -15.19 10.71
N PHE A 311 -23.44 -14.54 10.91
CA PHE A 311 -23.43 -13.19 11.49
C PHE A 311 -24.07 -12.18 10.55
N SER A 312 -24.85 -11.25 11.11
CA SER A 312 -25.44 -10.16 10.32
C SER A 312 -24.34 -9.29 9.72
N SER A 313 -24.38 -9.11 8.39
CA SER A 313 -23.47 -8.20 7.68
C SER A 313 -23.50 -6.76 8.25
N LYS A 314 -24.68 -6.27 8.67
CA LYS A 314 -24.82 -4.96 9.33
C LYS A 314 -24.10 -4.89 10.68
N SER A 315 -23.97 -6.00 11.40
CA SER A 315 -23.19 -6.03 12.66
C SER A 315 -21.68 -5.83 12.41
N ILE A 316 -21.20 -6.30 11.25
CA ILE A 316 -19.82 -6.11 10.78
C ILE A 316 -19.62 -4.65 10.37
N ALA A 317 -20.57 -4.04 9.65
CA ALA A 317 -20.55 -2.61 9.32
C ALA A 317 -20.47 -1.72 10.57
N LYS A 318 -21.07 -2.14 11.68
CA LYS A 318 -20.96 -1.45 12.97
C LYS A 318 -19.57 -1.55 13.61
N ASN A 319 -18.79 -2.58 13.28
CA ASN A 319 -17.45 -2.89 13.83
C ASN A 319 -16.43 -3.26 12.73
N PRO A 320 -16.16 -2.38 11.74
CA PRO A 320 -15.39 -2.70 10.54
C PRO A 320 -13.93 -3.13 10.80
N VAL A 321 -13.41 -2.83 11.99
CA VAL A 321 -12.08 -3.28 12.46
C VAL A 321 -11.93 -4.81 12.44
N VAL A 322 -13.03 -5.58 12.57
CA VAL A 322 -12.97 -7.05 12.52
C VAL A 322 -12.42 -7.56 11.18
N LEU A 323 -12.69 -6.85 10.08
CA LEU A 323 -12.20 -7.23 8.74
C LEU A 323 -10.68 -7.09 8.62
N ASN A 324 -10.04 -6.29 9.47
CA ASN A 324 -8.59 -6.11 9.44
C ASN A 324 -7.84 -7.24 10.17
N LEU A 325 -8.53 -8.04 10.99
CA LEU A 325 -7.91 -9.15 11.74
C LEU A 325 -7.43 -10.27 10.78
N SER A 326 -6.53 -11.13 11.26
CA SER A 326 -6.15 -12.34 10.51
C SER A 326 -7.28 -13.35 10.59
N LEU A 327 -7.71 -13.84 9.43
CA LEU A 327 -8.77 -14.84 9.34
C LEU A 327 -8.33 -16.13 10.02
N GLU A 328 -7.15 -16.62 9.68
CA GLU A 328 -6.61 -17.92 10.07
C GLU A 328 -6.08 -17.92 11.51
N LYS A 329 -5.38 -16.84 11.92
CA LYS A 329 -4.72 -16.77 13.22
C LYS A 329 -5.61 -16.20 14.32
N ARG A 330 -6.71 -15.53 13.99
CA ARG A 330 -7.52 -14.82 14.99
C ARG A 330 -9.01 -15.02 14.85
N ILE A 331 -9.59 -14.84 13.67
CA ILE A 331 -11.04 -14.92 13.50
C ILE A 331 -11.50 -16.37 13.66
N ILE A 332 -10.96 -17.30 12.88
CA ILE A 332 -11.35 -18.72 12.88
C ILE A 332 -11.19 -19.34 14.29
N PRO A 333 -10.01 -19.30 14.94
CA PRO A 333 -9.82 -19.99 16.22
C PRO A 333 -10.76 -19.49 17.32
N ARG A 334 -11.01 -18.17 17.34
CA ARG A 334 -11.86 -17.54 18.36
C ARG A 334 -13.34 -17.77 18.11
N CYS A 335 -13.77 -17.74 16.85
CA CYS A 335 -15.14 -18.12 16.50
C CYS A 335 -15.40 -19.59 16.86
N SER A 336 -14.46 -20.50 16.60
CA SER A 336 -14.62 -21.92 16.92
C SER A 336 -14.83 -22.16 18.42
N VAL A 337 -14.01 -21.54 19.27
CA VAL A 337 -14.19 -21.59 20.73
C VAL A 337 -15.56 -21.07 21.13
N VAL A 338 -15.96 -19.89 20.63
CA VAL A 338 -17.25 -19.27 21.01
C VAL A 338 -18.45 -20.08 20.52
N GLN A 339 -18.38 -20.70 19.34
CA GLN A 339 -19.44 -21.58 18.85
C GLN A 339 -19.66 -22.80 19.76
N ILE A 340 -18.59 -23.42 20.24
CA ILE A 340 -18.68 -24.55 21.19
C ILE A 340 -19.31 -24.10 22.51
N LEU A 341 -18.91 -22.93 23.01
CA LEU A 341 -19.47 -22.38 24.24
C LEU A 341 -20.95 -22.02 24.10
N LEU A 342 -21.36 -21.48 22.95
CA LEU A 342 -22.76 -21.19 22.62
C LEU A 342 -23.59 -22.47 22.54
N ALA A 343 -23.09 -23.50 21.85
CA ALA A 343 -23.77 -24.80 21.71
C ALA A 343 -23.94 -25.55 23.05
N LYS A 344 -23.16 -25.19 24.07
CA LYS A 344 -23.24 -25.73 25.43
C LYS A 344 -23.92 -24.78 26.42
N ASP A 345 -24.49 -23.67 25.95
CA ASP A 345 -25.13 -22.63 26.75
C ASP A 345 -24.25 -22.05 27.87
N LEU A 346 -22.93 -22.05 27.68
CA LEU A 346 -21.94 -21.55 28.66
C LEU A 346 -21.71 -20.04 28.55
N VAL A 347 -22.17 -19.42 27.47
CA VAL A 347 -22.09 -17.97 27.21
C VAL A 347 -23.39 -17.45 26.61
N LYS A 348 -23.59 -16.14 26.65
CA LYS A 348 -24.82 -15.51 26.13
C LYS A 348 -24.90 -15.61 24.60
N ASN A 349 -26.12 -15.82 24.10
CA ASN A 349 -26.41 -15.94 22.66
C ASN A 349 -26.29 -14.62 21.88
N ASP A 350 -26.22 -13.47 22.55
CA ASP A 350 -26.16 -12.13 21.94
C ASP A 350 -24.73 -11.54 21.90
N LEU A 351 -23.70 -12.38 22.00
CA LEU A 351 -22.31 -11.92 21.98
C LEU A 351 -21.95 -11.21 20.66
N SER A 352 -21.62 -9.93 20.78
CA SER A 352 -21.02 -9.17 19.67
C SER A 352 -19.67 -9.75 19.25
N LEU A 353 -19.40 -9.78 17.94
CA LEU A 353 -18.09 -10.09 17.37
C LEU A 353 -16.94 -9.32 18.04
N ALA A 354 -17.19 -8.05 18.38
CA ALA A 354 -16.19 -7.20 19.02
C ALA A 354 -15.75 -7.75 20.39
N THR A 355 -16.66 -8.39 21.13
CA THR A 355 -16.45 -8.87 22.51
C THR A 355 -15.38 -9.96 22.59
N PHE A 356 -15.20 -10.76 21.54
CA PHE A 356 -14.28 -11.90 21.57
C PHE A 356 -13.19 -11.81 20.49
N LEU A 357 -13.41 -11.11 19.37
CA LEU A 357 -12.38 -10.95 18.34
C LEU A 357 -11.34 -9.88 18.65
N LEU A 358 -11.72 -8.79 19.32
CA LEU A 358 -10.81 -7.65 19.58
C LEU A 358 -9.90 -7.79 20.81
N PRO A 359 -10.30 -8.42 21.92
CA PRO A 359 -9.45 -8.48 23.12
C PRO A 359 -8.10 -9.15 22.88
N THR A 360 -7.11 -8.83 23.72
CA THR A 360 -5.78 -9.45 23.67
C THR A 360 -5.87 -10.98 23.75
N GLU A 361 -4.82 -11.67 23.31
CA GLU A 361 -4.76 -13.13 23.42
C GLU A 361 -4.92 -13.61 24.86
N LYS A 362 -4.17 -13.01 25.79
CA LYS A 362 -4.27 -13.29 27.23
C LYS A 362 -5.72 -13.18 27.73
N TYR A 363 -6.38 -12.05 27.48
CA TYR A 363 -7.75 -11.84 27.95
C TYR A 363 -8.74 -12.82 27.32
N PHE A 364 -8.57 -13.13 26.02
CA PHE A 364 -9.42 -14.10 25.34
C PHE A 364 -9.27 -15.49 25.95
N LEU A 365 -8.04 -15.95 26.16
CA LEU A 365 -7.74 -17.25 26.77
C LEU A 365 -8.31 -17.35 28.18
N GLU A 366 -8.05 -16.37 29.04
CA GLU A 366 -8.57 -16.34 30.41
C GLU A 366 -10.11 -16.40 30.44
N LYS A 367 -10.77 -15.57 29.60
CA LYS A 367 -12.22 -15.40 29.65
C LYS A 367 -13.01 -16.51 28.96
N PHE A 368 -12.52 -17.04 27.84
CA PHE A 368 -13.28 -17.94 26.97
C PHE A 368 -12.67 -19.34 26.87
N VAL A 369 -11.42 -19.56 27.28
CA VAL A 369 -10.79 -20.89 27.20
C VAL A 369 -10.57 -21.47 28.60
N ILE A 370 -9.68 -20.86 29.39
CA ILE A 370 -9.27 -21.35 30.72
C ILE A 370 -10.48 -21.43 31.66
N ARG A 371 -11.32 -20.38 31.70
CA ARG A 371 -12.52 -20.34 32.54
C ARG A 371 -13.47 -21.52 32.35
N PHE A 372 -13.53 -22.08 31.15
CA PHE A 372 -14.45 -23.16 30.79
C PHE A 372 -13.72 -24.48 30.53
N GLN A 373 -12.43 -24.57 30.86
CA GLN A 373 -11.61 -25.74 30.55
C GLN A 373 -12.07 -26.98 31.31
N ASP A 374 -12.56 -26.82 32.54
CA ASP A 374 -13.11 -27.93 33.33
C ASP A 374 -14.44 -28.45 32.74
N ASN A 375 -15.23 -27.56 32.13
CA ASN A 375 -16.49 -27.92 31.47
C ASN A 375 -16.27 -28.48 30.05
N VAL A 376 -15.23 -28.00 29.35
CA VAL A 376 -14.92 -28.33 27.96
C VAL A 376 -13.39 -28.45 27.80
N PRO A 377 -12.79 -29.60 28.18
CA PRO A 377 -11.33 -29.78 28.19
C PRO A 377 -10.66 -29.56 26.83
N GLN A 378 -11.39 -29.76 25.73
CA GLN A 378 -10.90 -29.61 24.36
C GLN A 378 -10.82 -28.16 23.85
N LEU A 379 -11.24 -27.14 24.59
CA LEU A 379 -11.23 -25.75 24.08
C LEU A 379 -9.82 -25.27 23.71
N LEU A 380 -8.80 -25.68 24.47
CA LEU A 380 -7.43 -25.29 24.20
C LEU A 380 -6.90 -25.94 22.91
N SER A 381 -7.25 -27.20 22.64
CA SER A 381 -6.84 -27.87 21.40
C SER A 381 -7.55 -27.28 20.18
N VAL A 382 -8.83 -26.93 20.32
CA VAL A 382 -9.60 -26.22 19.27
C VAL A 382 -9.00 -24.84 18.99
N TYR A 383 -8.69 -24.05 20.03
CA TYR A 383 -8.06 -22.73 19.84
C TYR A 383 -6.70 -22.81 19.15
N GLN A 384 -5.93 -23.88 19.39
CA GLN A 384 -4.64 -24.10 18.75
C GLN A 384 -4.76 -24.62 17.30
N ASN A 385 -5.96 -24.67 16.72
CA ASN A 385 -6.25 -25.28 15.41
C ASN A 385 -5.74 -26.72 15.29
N LYS A 386 -5.77 -27.48 16.39
CA LYS A 386 -5.38 -28.91 16.39
C LYS A 386 -6.55 -29.85 16.06
N MET A 387 -7.77 -29.33 15.94
CA MET A 387 -8.97 -30.06 15.50
C MET A 387 -9.83 -29.18 14.60
N GLU A 388 -10.40 -29.74 13.53
CA GLU A 388 -11.35 -29.01 12.68
C GLU A 388 -12.73 -28.94 13.35
N LEU A 389 -13.51 -27.91 13.04
CA LEU A 389 -14.87 -27.71 13.60
C LEU A 389 -15.79 -28.93 13.39
N LEU A 390 -15.62 -29.64 12.27
CA LEU A 390 -16.35 -30.86 11.92
C LEU A 390 -16.04 -32.01 12.90
N ASP A 391 -14.81 -32.07 13.42
CA ASP A 391 -14.42 -33.13 14.37
C ASP A 391 -15.13 -32.98 15.73
N VAL A 392 -15.50 -31.74 16.09
CA VAL A 392 -16.17 -31.46 17.37
C VAL A 392 -17.67 -31.79 17.30
N GLU A 393 -18.34 -31.51 16.18
CA GLU A 393 -19.72 -31.95 15.94
C GLU A 393 -19.80 -33.48 15.97
N ILE A 394 -18.89 -34.17 15.27
CA ILE A 394 -18.81 -35.65 15.25
C ILE A 394 -18.54 -36.25 16.64
N GLN A 395 -17.71 -35.60 17.48
CA GLN A 395 -17.48 -36.07 18.85
C GLN A 395 -18.64 -35.76 19.79
N SER A 396 -19.36 -34.66 19.57
CA SER A 396 -20.55 -34.32 20.35
C SER A 396 -21.74 -35.25 20.05
N GLU A 397 -21.87 -35.69 18.79
CA GLU A 397 -22.85 -36.69 18.36
C GLU A 397 -22.50 -38.09 18.87
N LYS A 398 -21.22 -38.46 18.91
CA LYS A 398 -20.78 -39.74 19.50
C LYS A 398 -20.93 -39.80 21.02
N ALA A 399 -20.85 -38.66 21.72
CA ALA A 399 -21.02 -38.58 23.18
C ALA A 399 -22.50 -38.59 23.61
N LEU A 400 -23.41 -38.20 22.72
CA LEU A 400 -24.86 -38.22 22.95
C LEU A 400 -25.45 -39.33 22.08
N GLY A 401 -25.49 -40.57 22.57
CA GLY A 401 -26.01 -41.76 21.87
C GLY A 401 -27.47 -41.64 21.41
N LYS A 402 -27.72 -40.81 20.39
CA LYS A 402 -29.01 -40.62 19.73
C LYS A 402 -28.90 -41.23 18.33
N VAL A 403 -29.43 -42.44 18.21
CA VAL A 403 -29.87 -43.00 16.94
C VAL A 403 -31.16 -42.29 16.55
N ILE A 404 -31.23 -41.70 15.36
CA ILE A 404 -32.50 -41.33 14.73
C ILE A 404 -32.50 -41.87 13.28
N PRO A 405 -33.62 -42.44 12.79
CA PRO A 405 -33.65 -43.29 11.61
C PRO A 405 -33.68 -42.48 10.31
N THR A 406 -33.16 -43.12 9.27
CA THR A 406 -33.28 -42.71 7.87
C THR A 406 -34.74 -42.54 7.46
N ARG A 407 -35.07 -41.40 6.84
CA ARG A 407 -36.23 -41.26 5.94
C ARG A 407 -35.77 -40.72 4.58
N HIS A 408 -35.91 -41.58 3.58
CA HIS A 408 -36.00 -41.21 2.18
C HIS A 408 -37.28 -40.39 1.92
N GLY A 409 -37.18 -39.47 0.96
CA GLY A 409 -38.28 -39.01 0.11
C GLY A 409 -39.08 -37.84 0.67
N LEU A 410 -38.95 -36.67 0.04
CA LEU A 410 -40.04 -36.04 -0.68
C LEU A 410 -39.49 -34.93 -1.60
N SER A 411 -40.07 -34.92 -2.78
CA SER A 411 -39.81 -34.13 -3.98
C SER A 411 -40.09 -32.64 -3.79
N GLY A 412 -39.68 -31.86 -4.80
CA GLY A 412 -39.69 -30.42 -4.77
C GLY A 412 -41.07 -29.79 -4.54
N GLU A 413 -41.04 -28.67 -3.82
CA GLU A 413 -42.05 -27.64 -3.87
C GLU A 413 -41.35 -26.30 -3.64
N GLN A 414 -41.40 -25.44 -4.66
CA GLN A 414 -41.03 -24.04 -4.56
C GLN A 414 -42.01 -23.35 -3.61
N LEU A 415 -41.50 -22.62 -2.60
CA LEU A 415 -42.29 -21.69 -1.81
C LEU A 415 -41.85 -20.24 -2.09
N PRO A 416 -42.78 -19.26 -2.11
CA PRO A 416 -42.63 -18.02 -2.87
C PRO A 416 -41.90 -16.94 -2.08
N LEU A 417 -41.08 -16.15 -2.81
CA LEU A 417 -40.50 -14.89 -2.34
C LEU A 417 -41.62 -13.86 -2.08
N GLN A 418 -42.02 -13.69 -0.82
CA GLN A 418 -42.77 -12.50 -0.42
C GLN A 418 -41.84 -11.28 -0.36
N GLN A 419 -42.11 -10.33 -1.25
CA GLN A 419 -41.55 -8.98 -1.29
C GLN A 419 -41.88 -8.24 0.02
N LYS A 420 -40.93 -8.18 0.97
CA LYS A 420 -41.00 -7.26 2.11
C LYS A 420 -40.41 -5.91 1.70
N GLN A 421 -41.30 -4.94 1.53
CA GLN A 421 -40.99 -3.52 1.38
C GLN A 421 -40.32 -3.00 2.67
N TRP A 422 -39.07 -2.56 2.60
CA TRP A 422 -38.36 -1.98 3.76
C TRP A 422 -38.30 -0.46 3.62
N ARG A 423 -38.95 0.27 4.53
CA ARG A 423 -38.75 1.74 4.69
C ARG A 423 -37.43 2.00 5.43
N ILE A 424 -36.61 2.91 4.90
CA ILE A 424 -35.36 3.35 5.52
C ILE A 424 -35.70 4.27 6.70
N GLY A 425 -35.41 3.80 7.92
CA GLY A 425 -35.58 4.56 9.16
C GLY A 425 -34.25 4.88 9.83
N HIS A 426 -33.54 5.90 9.33
CA HIS A 426 -32.61 6.68 10.15
C HIS A 426 -32.40 8.06 9.50
N GLU A 427 -32.72 9.14 10.22
CA GLU A 427 -32.35 10.48 9.79
C GLU A 427 -30.84 10.67 9.93
N LEU A 428 -30.19 11.05 8.82
CA LEU A 428 -28.75 11.37 8.79
C LEU A 428 -28.48 12.63 9.62
N LEU A 429 -27.40 12.62 10.41
CA LEU A 429 -26.93 13.81 11.13
C LEU A 429 -26.56 14.91 10.11
N PRO A 430 -26.65 16.21 10.47
CA PRO A 430 -26.33 17.31 9.54
C PRO A 430 -24.93 17.21 8.92
N THR A 431 -23.94 16.68 9.65
CA THR A 431 -22.59 16.43 9.13
C THR A 431 -22.54 15.26 8.13
N GLU A 432 -23.42 14.28 8.28
CA GLU A 432 -23.53 13.11 7.38
C GLU A 432 -24.30 13.49 6.10
N LYS A 433 -25.31 14.36 6.22
CA LYS A 433 -25.98 14.99 5.07
C LYS A 433 -25.01 15.85 4.26
N ARG A 434 -24.24 16.73 4.92
CA ARG A 434 -23.22 17.56 4.26
C ARG A 434 -22.09 16.75 3.62
N PHE A 435 -21.72 15.62 4.23
CA PHE A 435 -20.79 14.65 3.66
C PHE A 435 -21.35 14.06 2.36
N LEU A 436 -22.59 13.56 2.40
CA LEU A 436 -23.26 12.93 1.26
C LEU A 436 -23.49 13.94 0.16
N GLU A 437 -23.94 15.16 0.47
CA GLU A 437 -24.05 16.29 -0.45
C GLU A 437 -22.74 16.53 -1.20
N LYS A 438 -21.62 16.63 -0.50
CA LYS A 438 -20.32 16.90 -1.14
C LYS A 438 -19.78 15.71 -1.92
N PHE A 439 -20.04 14.49 -1.45
CA PHE A 439 -19.71 13.27 -2.18
C PHE A 439 -20.54 13.18 -3.47
N VAL A 440 -21.84 13.45 -3.39
CA VAL A 440 -22.77 13.54 -4.53
C VAL A 440 -22.32 14.64 -5.50
N ILE A 441 -22.01 15.86 -5.02
CA ILE A 441 -21.50 16.97 -5.85
C ILE A 441 -20.19 16.59 -6.54
N ARG A 442 -19.27 15.89 -5.86
CA ARG A 442 -18.01 15.41 -6.43
C ARG A 442 -18.22 14.45 -7.62
N PHE A 443 -19.38 13.82 -7.73
CA PHE A 443 -19.68 12.80 -8.73
C PHE A 443 -20.98 13.08 -9.53
N GLN A 444 -21.52 14.29 -9.46
CA GLN A 444 -22.85 14.64 -9.98
C GLN A 444 -22.97 14.53 -11.50
N ASP A 445 -21.89 14.81 -12.23
CA ASP A 445 -21.88 14.83 -13.70
C ASP A 445 -21.83 13.42 -14.31
N ASP A 446 -21.48 12.41 -13.49
CA ASP A 446 -21.22 11.03 -13.95
C ASP A 446 -22.29 10.03 -13.50
N VAL A 447 -23.12 10.38 -12.51
CA VAL A 447 -24.21 9.52 -11.98
C VAL A 447 -25.45 10.38 -11.68
N PRO A 448 -26.30 10.64 -12.70
CA PRO A 448 -27.49 11.48 -12.53
C PRO A 448 -28.48 10.95 -11.48
N GLN A 449 -28.47 9.63 -11.23
CA GLN A 449 -29.33 9.00 -10.22
C GLN A 449 -28.94 9.34 -8.78
N LEU A 450 -27.69 9.74 -8.51
CA LEU A 450 -27.25 10.18 -7.18
C LEU A 450 -27.92 11.51 -6.78
N LEU A 451 -28.20 12.39 -7.75
CA LEU A 451 -28.90 13.65 -7.51
C LEU A 451 -30.42 13.44 -7.31
N SER A 452 -31.05 12.53 -8.06
CA SER A 452 -32.49 12.25 -7.94
C SER A 452 -32.86 11.51 -6.65
N VAL A 453 -31.98 10.61 -6.18
CA VAL A 453 -32.09 9.94 -4.87
C VAL A 453 -31.82 10.91 -3.72
N TYR A 454 -30.84 11.82 -3.87
CA TYR A 454 -30.57 12.88 -2.89
C TYR A 454 -31.72 13.91 -2.79
N GLN A 455 -32.41 14.22 -3.90
CA GLN A 455 -33.51 15.19 -3.98
C GLN A 455 -34.92 14.62 -3.70
N ASN A 456 -35.06 13.35 -3.29
CA ASN A 456 -36.35 12.70 -3.02
C ASN A 456 -37.34 12.74 -4.22
N LYS A 457 -36.86 12.69 -5.47
CA LYS A 457 -37.70 12.91 -6.67
C LYS A 457 -37.83 11.75 -7.66
N MET A 458 -37.60 10.51 -7.26
CA MET A 458 -38.07 9.35 -8.05
C MET A 458 -38.48 8.20 -7.14
N ASP A 459 -39.75 7.78 -7.25
CA ASP A 459 -40.22 6.53 -6.69
C ASP A 459 -39.61 5.38 -7.50
N LEU A 460 -39.08 4.36 -6.81
CA LEU A 460 -38.35 3.24 -7.43
C LEU A 460 -39.27 2.29 -8.21
N SER A 461 -40.55 2.62 -8.37
CA SER A 461 -41.55 1.86 -9.14
C SER A 461 -41.50 2.11 -10.65
N ASP A 462 -40.87 3.20 -11.13
CA ASP A 462 -41.08 3.68 -12.49
C ASP A 462 -39.91 3.38 -13.47
N VAL A 463 -38.93 2.58 -13.06
CA VAL A 463 -37.84 2.15 -13.96
C VAL A 463 -38.23 0.83 -14.63
N GLN A 464 -38.86 0.91 -15.80
CA GLN A 464 -38.91 -0.21 -16.75
C GLN A 464 -37.53 -0.37 -17.41
N PHE A 465 -36.85 -1.47 -17.13
CA PHE A 465 -35.69 -1.89 -17.91
C PHE A 465 -36.19 -2.47 -19.25
N GLN A 466 -35.92 -1.80 -20.36
CA GLN A 466 -36.02 -2.41 -21.68
C GLN A 466 -34.84 -3.39 -21.84
N SER A 467 -35.15 -4.68 -21.87
CA SER A 467 -34.24 -5.72 -22.33
C SER A 467 -34.20 -5.68 -23.86
N GLU A 468 -33.07 -5.29 -24.45
CA GLU A 468 -32.80 -5.61 -25.85
C GLU A 468 -32.46 -7.10 -25.95
N GLU A 469 -33.33 -7.85 -26.62
CA GLU A 469 -33.08 -9.20 -27.10
C GLU A 469 -31.90 -9.16 -28.10
N VAL A 470 -30.82 -9.87 -27.78
CA VAL A 470 -29.79 -10.23 -28.76
C VAL A 470 -30.16 -11.60 -29.32
N GLY A 471 -30.70 -11.59 -30.53
CA GLY A 471 -30.96 -12.79 -31.32
C GLY A 471 -29.66 -13.48 -31.76
N GLU A 472 -29.64 -14.80 -31.60
CA GLU A 472 -28.72 -15.71 -32.27
C GLU A 472 -28.98 -15.71 -33.78
N THR A 473 -27.94 -15.58 -34.62
CA THR A 473 -27.79 -16.39 -35.86
C THR A 473 -26.40 -16.24 -36.51
N GLU A 474 -25.68 -17.37 -36.52
CA GLU A 474 -24.95 -18.03 -37.61
C GLU A 474 -23.86 -17.34 -38.48
N LEU A 475 -22.67 -17.98 -38.44
CA LEU A 475 -21.82 -18.47 -39.54
C LEU A 475 -21.36 -17.49 -40.65
N LEU A 476 -20.08 -17.09 -40.60
CA LEU A 476 -18.95 -17.64 -41.41
C LEU A 476 -17.62 -16.98 -41.02
#